data_AF-A0A6M2A9W6-F1
#
_entry.id   AF-A0A6M2A9W6-F1
#
_cell.length_a   1.000
_cell.length_b   1.000
_cell.length_c   1.000
_cell.angle_alpha   90.00
_cell.angle_beta   90.00
_cell.angle_gamma   90.00
#
_symmetry.space_group_name_H-M   'P 1'
#
loop_
_entity.id
_entity.type
_entity.pdbx_description
1 polymer ?
#
loop_
_entity_poly.entity_id
_entity_poly.type
_entity_poly.pdbx_seq_one_letter_code
_entity_poly.pdbx_strand_id
1 'polypeptide(L)'
;MKTATHKEGATPLSDYSGLKSSWVETQEELNAVEAANIQKAIRKYLGTRKRNLLTWFSVKNINQLHKEMFGEVWTWAGKYRTTQKSVHLTPFLIPVEMYKLSQDLEFWCANQWKPVEVAARLHHRLVWIHPYENGNGRHARLMGDIVLYTNGHPIPLWPDKFHQTGANHERREYIAALQEADRGNYIPLTALYGKY
;
A
#
# COMPACT_ATOMS: atom_id res chain seq x y z
N MET A 1 -2.70 28.49 13.51
CA MET A 1 -1.56 28.01 12.70
C MET A 1 -1.16 26.65 13.26
N LYS A 2 -1.56 25.52 12.63
CA LYS A 2 -1.27 24.17 13.15
C LYS A 2 0.13 23.77 12.65
N THR A 3 1.11 23.69 13.55
CA THR A 3 2.45 23.21 13.25
C THR A 3 2.42 21.68 13.12
N ALA A 4 2.57 21.18 11.90
CA ALA A 4 2.72 19.76 11.64
C ALA A 4 4.14 19.33 12.03
N THR A 5 4.28 18.51 13.07
CA THR A 5 5.51 17.78 13.35
C THR A 5 5.81 16.84 12.18
N HIS A 6 6.96 17.06 11.54
CA HIS A 6 7.40 16.27 10.39
C HIS A 6 7.69 14.83 10.81
N LYS A 7 7.06 13.86 10.12
CA LYS A 7 7.11 12.43 10.45
C LYS A 7 8.15 11.73 9.59
N GLU A 8 9.09 11.03 10.21
CA GLU A 8 10.12 10.28 9.49
C GLU A 8 9.50 9.10 8.71
N GLY A 9 9.69 9.07 7.38
CA GLY A 9 9.17 8.03 6.49
C GLY A 9 7.66 8.00 6.29
N ALA A 10 6.92 9.05 6.68
CA ALA A 10 5.51 9.21 6.34
C ALA A 10 5.34 10.49 5.51
N THR A 11 4.48 10.47 4.49
CA THR A 11 4.11 11.70 3.78
C THR A 11 3.54 12.68 4.83
N PRO A 12 4.12 13.88 5.01
CA PRO A 12 3.57 14.86 5.94
C PRO A 12 2.13 15.19 5.56
N LEU A 13 1.21 15.10 6.52
CA LEU A 13 -0.20 15.51 6.38
C LEU A 13 -0.36 17.04 6.42
N SER A 14 0.70 17.81 6.11
CA SER A 14 0.65 19.27 6.09
C SER A 14 -0.25 19.83 4.99
N ASP A 15 -0.83 18.96 4.17
CA ASP A 15 -1.74 19.33 3.10
C ASP A 15 -3.04 18.51 3.19
N TYR A 16 -4.09 19.13 3.74
CA TYR A 16 -5.46 18.59 3.72
C TYR A 16 -6.14 18.82 2.36
N SER A 17 -5.41 19.27 1.33
CA SER A 17 -5.95 19.46 -0.01
C SER A 17 -6.62 18.17 -0.51
N GLY A 18 -7.88 18.33 -0.91
CA GLY A 18 -8.68 17.23 -1.42
C GLY A 18 -9.37 16.37 -0.36
N LEU A 19 -9.37 16.73 0.92
CA LEU A 19 -10.29 16.14 1.90
C LEU A 19 -11.73 16.49 1.49
N LYS A 20 -12.61 15.49 1.36
CA LYS A 20 -14.00 15.66 0.92
C LYS A 20 -14.94 16.13 2.03
N SER A 21 -14.68 15.71 3.26
CA SER A 21 -15.56 15.93 4.40
C SER A 21 -15.18 17.18 5.16
N SER A 22 -16.10 18.13 5.27
CA SER A 22 -15.94 19.35 6.06
C SER A 22 -16.06 19.11 7.58
N TRP A 23 -16.57 17.96 8.01
CA TRP A 23 -16.84 17.62 9.43
C TRP A 23 -15.71 16.85 10.12
N VAL A 24 -14.62 16.51 9.41
CA VAL A 24 -13.47 15.85 10.02
C VAL A 24 -12.58 16.95 10.60
N GLU A 25 -12.64 17.14 11.92
CA GLU A 25 -11.96 18.23 12.61
C GLU A 25 -10.63 17.79 13.25
N THR A 26 -10.54 16.50 13.59
CA THR A 26 -9.40 15.89 14.27
C THR A 26 -8.70 14.81 13.44
N GLN A 27 -7.43 14.56 13.77
CA GLN A 27 -6.65 13.48 13.14
C GLN A 27 -7.20 12.09 13.49
N GLU A 28 -7.79 11.95 14.68
CA GLU A 28 -8.38 10.68 15.14
C GLU A 28 -9.63 10.32 14.33
N GLU A 29 -10.53 11.29 14.13
CA GLU A 29 -11.69 11.11 13.24
C GLU A 29 -11.26 10.79 11.81
N LEU A 30 -10.26 11.49 11.29
CA LEU A 30 -9.72 11.20 9.96
C LEU A 30 -9.21 9.76 9.87
N ASN A 31 -8.43 9.32 10.86
CA ASN A 31 -7.91 7.96 10.92
C ASN A 31 -9.05 6.93 11.00
N ALA A 32 -10.09 7.20 11.80
CA ALA A 32 -11.23 6.32 11.96
C ALA A 32 -12.04 6.16 10.67
N VAL A 33 -12.30 7.26 9.95
CA VAL A 33 -13.02 7.22 8.66
C VAL A 33 -12.20 6.51 7.59
N GLU A 34 -10.89 6.78 7.51
CA GLU A 34 -10.00 6.03 6.62
C GLU A 34 -10.00 4.53 6.94
N ALA A 35 -9.88 4.17 8.22
CA ALA A 35 -9.89 2.77 8.65
C ALA A 35 -11.19 2.06 8.29
N ALA A 36 -12.34 2.70 8.49
CA ALA A 36 -13.64 2.15 8.12
C ALA A 36 -13.73 1.84 6.61
N ASN A 37 -13.20 2.71 5.76
CA ASN A 37 -13.20 2.52 4.31
C ASN A 37 -12.24 1.43 3.85
N ILE A 38 -11.05 1.38 4.45
CA ILE A 38 -10.09 0.29 4.22
C ILE A 38 -10.72 -1.05 4.62
N GLN A 39 -11.47 -1.11 5.73
CA GLN A 39 -12.15 -2.34 6.15
C GLN A 39 -13.27 -2.77 5.20
N LYS A 40 -13.98 -1.83 4.55
CA LYS A 40 -14.90 -2.17 3.45
C LYS A 40 -14.14 -2.81 2.28
N ALA A 41 -12.99 -2.25 1.90
CA ALA A 41 -12.15 -2.81 0.84
C ALA A 41 -11.62 -4.21 1.21
N ILE A 42 -11.08 -4.39 2.42
CA ILE A 42 -10.62 -5.71 2.91
C ILE A 42 -11.74 -6.75 2.78
N ARG A 43 -12.94 -6.48 3.29
CA ARG A 43 -14.08 -7.41 3.18
C ARG A 43 -14.43 -7.73 1.73
N LYS A 44 -14.39 -6.74 0.84
CA LYS A 44 -14.67 -6.95 -0.59
C LYS A 44 -13.64 -7.84 -1.28
N TYR A 45 -12.35 -7.68 -0.98
CA TYR A 45 -11.28 -8.39 -1.70
C TYR A 45 -10.85 -9.70 -1.05
N LEU A 46 -10.96 -9.81 0.27
CA LEU A 46 -10.54 -10.99 1.05
C LEU A 46 -11.72 -11.79 1.63
N GLY A 47 -12.96 -11.33 1.47
CA GLY A 47 -14.18 -12.02 1.96
C GLY A 47 -15.10 -12.57 0.87
N THR A 48 -14.71 -12.48 -0.40
CA THR A 48 -15.51 -12.95 -1.56
C THR A 48 -14.77 -14.05 -2.32
N ARG A 49 -15.45 -14.70 -3.29
CA ARG A 49 -14.87 -15.78 -4.12
C ARG A 49 -13.47 -15.41 -4.63
N LYS A 50 -12.52 -16.35 -4.50
CA LYS A 50 -11.14 -16.20 -4.96
C LYS A 50 -11.11 -15.75 -6.42
N ARG A 51 -10.39 -14.65 -6.68
CA ARG A 51 -10.17 -14.08 -8.02
C ARG A 51 -9.01 -14.82 -8.69
N ASN A 52 -9.06 -14.95 -10.01
CA ASN A 52 -7.87 -15.31 -10.77
C ASN A 52 -6.94 -14.09 -10.84
N LEU A 53 -5.78 -14.15 -10.20
CA LEU A 53 -4.85 -13.03 -10.10
C LEU A 53 -4.40 -12.48 -11.45
N LEU A 54 -4.07 -13.35 -12.40
CA LEU A 54 -3.59 -12.94 -13.73
C LEU A 54 -4.63 -12.08 -14.45
N THR A 55 -5.90 -12.45 -14.35
CA THR A 55 -6.98 -11.68 -15.00
C THR A 55 -7.38 -10.42 -14.22
N TRP A 56 -7.18 -10.41 -12.90
CA TRP A 56 -7.59 -9.30 -12.06
C TRP A 56 -6.50 -8.25 -11.91
N PHE A 57 -5.22 -8.62 -11.93
CA PHE A 57 -4.17 -7.67 -11.70
C PHE A 57 -3.87 -6.85 -12.95
N SER A 58 -4.35 -5.61 -12.92
CA SER A 58 -4.08 -4.60 -13.94
C SER A 58 -3.85 -3.27 -13.26
N VAL A 59 -3.13 -2.35 -13.91
CA VAL A 59 -2.95 -0.97 -13.42
C VAL A 59 -4.28 -0.34 -13.02
N LYS A 60 -5.33 -0.58 -13.82
CA LYS A 60 -6.71 -0.13 -13.53
C LYS A 60 -7.20 -0.65 -12.18
N ASN A 61 -7.08 -1.95 -11.92
CA ASN A 61 -7.59 -2.56 -10.69
C ASN A 61 -6.74 -2.19 -9.46
N ILE A 62 -5.42 -2.01 -9.63
CA ILE A 62 -4.53 -1.51 -8.58
C ILE A 62 -4.96 -0.09 -8.15
N ASN A 63 -5.20 0.79 -9.12
CA ASN A 63 -5.68 2.16 -8.87
C ASN A 63 -7.11 2.16 -8.29
N GLN A 64 -7.96 1.26 -8.76
CA GLN A 64 -9.32 1.11 -8.27
C GLN A 64 -9.36 0.65 -6.81
N LEU A 65 -8.49 -0.27 -6.40
CA LEU A 65 -8.38 -0.65 -4.98
C LEU A 65 -8.05 0.57 -4.12
N HIS A 66 -7.06 1.37 -4.52
CA HIS A 66 -6.71 2.58 -3.79
C HIS A 66 -7.90 3.57 -3.74
N LYS A 67 -8.62 3.73 -4.85
CA LYS A 67 -9.84 4.55 -4.89
C LYS A 67 -10.91 4.04 -3.93
N GLU A 68 -11.08 2.74 -3.78
CA GLU A 68 -12.06 2.15 -2.85
C GLU A 68 -11.63 2.29 -1.39
N MET A 69 -10.33 2.25 -1.12
CA MET A 69 -9.79 2.44 0.24
C MET A 69 -9.92 3.89 0.72
N PHE A 70 -9.74 4.88 -0.17
CA PHE A 70 -9.57 6.28 0.22
C PHE A 70 -10.57 7.24 -0.42
N GLY A 71 -11.36 6.81 -1.40
CA GLY A 71 -12.14 7.69 -2.28
C GLY A 71 -13.41 8.26 -1.68
N GLU A 72 -13.91 7.76 -0.55
CA GLU A 72 -14.95 8.46 0.21
C GLU A 72 -14.36 9.65 1.00
N VAL A 73 -13.06 9.60 1.33
CA VAL A 73 -12.37 10.61 2.15
C VAL A 73 -11.64 11.63 1.30
N TRP A 74 -11.00 11.19 0.21
CA TRP A 74 -10.03 11.99 -0.55
C TRP A 74 -10.41 12.08 -2.04
N THR A 75 -10.28 13.27 -2.63
CA THR A 75 -10.55 13.51 -4.07
C THR A 75 -9.45 12.98 -4.99
N TRP A 76 -8.23 12.82 -4.47
CA TRP A 76 -7.07 12.28 -5.18
C TRP A 76 -7.01 10.75 -5.16
N ALA A 77 -7.88 10.07 -4.42
CA ALA A 77 -7.83 8.62 -4.29
C ALA A 77 -7.89 7.90 -5.65
N GLY A 78 -6.89 7.06 -5.91
CA GLY A 78 -6.73 6.29 -7.14
C GLY A 78 -6.13 7.09 -8.31
N LYS A 79 -5.78 8.36 -8.10
CA LYS A 79 -5.05 9.19 -9.06
C LYS A 79 -3.58 9.27 -8.65
N TYR A 80 -2.69 9.27 -9.63
CA TYR A 80 -1.27 9.42 -9.35
C TYR A 80 -0.96 10.78 -8.77
N ARG A 81 -0.02 10.79 -7.82
CA ARG A 81 0.55 12.04 -7.31
C ARG A 81 1.20 12.81 -8.45
N THR A 82 1.17 14.13 -8.35
CA THR A 82 1.84 15.03 -9.30
C THR A 82 3.06 15.72 -8.69
N THR A 83 3.25 15.55 -7.37
CA THR A 83 4.33 16.18 -6.60
C THR A 83 5.40 15.16 -6.19
N GLN A 84 6.63 15.64 -5.97
CA GLN A 84 7.72 14.79 -5.50
C GLN A 84 7.49 14.41 -4.02
N LYS A 85 7.18 13.14 -3.76
CA LYS A 85 6.88 12.61 -2.41
C LYS A 85 7.70 11.36 -2.04
N SER A 86 8.51 10.86 -2.97
CA SER A 86 9.43 9.73 -2.79
C SER A 86 10.80 10.16 -3.31
N VAL A 87 11.88 9.65 -2.72
CA VAL A 87 13.25 9.87 -3.23
C VAL A 87 13.56 8.99 -4.44
N HIS A 88 12.77 7.95 -4.66
CA HIS A 88 13.05 6.90 -5.64
C HIS A 88 12.57 7.20 -7.06
N LEU A 89 11.43 7.90 -7.20
CA LEU A 89 10.76 8.04 -8.50
C LEU A 89 10.07 9.40 -8.68
N THR A 90 10.32 10.02 -9.82
CA THR A 90 9.66 11.26 -10.24
C THR A 90 8.22 10.99 -10.72
N PRO A 91 7.23 11.84 -10.38
CA PRO A 91 5.81 11.60 -10.67
C PRO A 91 5.47 11.18 -12.10
N PHE A 92 6.07 11.82 -13.11
CA PHE A 92 5.75 11.55 -14.51
C PHE A 92 6.16 10.14 -14.97
N LEU A 93 7.02 9.44 -14.22
CA LEU A 93 7.42 8.06 -14.50
C LEU A 93 6.49 7.03 -13.85
N ILE A 94 5.57 7.43 -12.96
CA ILE A 94 4.65 6.51 -12.27
C ILE A 94 3.88 5.63 -13.25
N PRO A 95 3.24 6.14 -14.33
CA PRO A 95 2.50 5.28 -15.26
C PRO A 95 3.37 4.18 -15.89
N VAL A 96 4.63 4.51 -16.22
CA VAL A 96 5.57 3.57 -16.83
C VAL A 96 5.97 2.48 -15.83
N GLU A 97 6.33 2.86 -14.60
CA GLU A 97 6.73 1.89 -13.57
C GLU A 97 5.56 1.01 -13.10
N MET A 98 4.34 1.56 -13.06
CA MET A 98 3.13 0.78 -12.75
C MET A 98 2.82 -0.25 -13.86
N TYR A 99 3.04 0.10 -15.12
CA TYR A 99 2.91 -0.83 -16.24
C TYR A 99 3.98 -1.93 -16.20
N LYS A 100 5.25 -1.57 -15.92
CA LYS A 100 6.30 -2.57 -15.69
C LYS A 100 5.95 -3.52 -14.56
N LEU A 101 5.45 -3.00 -13.44
CA LEU A 101 5.02 -3.82 -12.31
C LEU A 101 3.89 -4.79 -12.68
N SER A 102 2.96 -4.41 -13.58
CA SER A 102 1.96 -5.38 -14.05
C SER A 102 2.56 -6.49 -14.91
N GLN A 103 3.56 -6.18 -15.73
CA GLN A 103 4.29 -7.21 -16.49
C GLN A 103 5.14 -8.10 -15.58
N ASP A 104 5.79 -7.53 -14.56
CA ASP A 104 6.56 -8.28 -13.58
C ASP A 104 5.68 -9.30 -12.85
N LEU A 105 4.47 -8.91 -12.43
CA LEU A 105 3.55 -9.84 -11.79
C LEU A 105 3.08 -10.94 -12.73
N GLU A 106 2.71 -10.60 -13.97
CA GLU A 106 2.35 -11.58 -14.99
C GLU A 106 3.45 -12.62 -15.15
N PHE A 107 4.71 -12.16 -15.25
CA PHE A 107 5.88 -13.01 -15.32
C PHE A 107 6.05 -13.90 -14.08
N TRP A 108 5.98 -13.34 -12.87
CA TRP A 108 6.14 -14.12 -11.63
C TRP A 108 5.07 -15.22 -11.49
N CYS A 109 3.82 -14.89 -11.84
CA CYS A 109 2.73 -15.85 -11.82
C CYS A 109 2.88 -16.93 -12.90
N ALA A 110 3.25 -16.57 -14.13
CA ALA A 110 3.49 -17.51 -15.22
C ALA A 110 4.63 -18.49 -14.91
N ASN A 111 5.64 -18.04 -14.17
CA ASN A 111 6.78 -18.87 -13.75
C ASN A 111 6.57 -19.54 -12.37
N GLN A 112 5.35 -19.54 -11.84
CA GLN A 112 4.98 -20.25 -10.60
C GLN A 112 5.86 -19.89 -9.39
N TRP A 113 6.23 -18.62 -9.26
CA TRP A 113 6.97 -18.14 -8.09
C TRP A 113 6.15 -18.35 -6.80
N LYS A 114 6.84 -18.53 -5.67
CA LYS A 114 6.18 -18.76 -4.37
C LYS A 114 5.26 -17.56 -4.04
N PRO A 115 3.97 -17.76 -3.67
CA PRO A 115 3.04 -16.66 -3.44
C PRO A 115 3.50 -15.63 -2.41
N VAL A 116 4.21 -16.07 -1.36
CA VAL A 116 4.79 -15.18 -0.33
C VAL A 116 5.87 -14.27 -0.90
N GLU A 117 6.72 -14.79 -1.80
CA GLU A 117 7.73 -13.98 -2.47
C GLU A 117 7.08 -12.97 -3.44
N VAL A 118 6.07 -13.40 -4.19
CA VAL A 118 5.29 -12.52 -5.08
C VAL A 118 4.63 -11.40 -4.28
N ALA A 119 4.00 -11.71 -3.14
CA ALA A 119 3.38 -10.73 -2.27
C ALA A 119 4.39 -9.71 -1.72
N ALA A 120 5.55 -10.17 -1.24
CA ALA A 120 6.61 -9.31 -0.72
C ALA A 120 7.18 -8.37 -1.79
N ARG A 121 7.47 -8.89 -3.00
CA ARG A 121 8.01 -8.08 -4.11
C ARG A 121 6.99 -7.07 -4.62
N LEU A 122 5.74 -7.48 -4.78
CA LEU A 122 4.65 -6.58 -5.18
C LEU A 122 4.49 -5.44 -4.17
N HIS A 123 4.44 -5.77 -2.88
CA HIS A 123 4.35 -4.81 -1.80
C HIS A 123 5.50 -3.80 -1.86
N HIS A 124 6.74 -4.29 -1.89
CA HIS A 124 7.93 -3.44 -1.98
C HIS A 124 7.87 -2.50 -3.20
N ARG A 125 7.60 -3.04 -4.39
CA ARG A 125 7.56 -2.25 -5.62
C ARG A 125 6.50 -1.15 -5.58
N LEU A 126 5.31 -1.43 -5.02
CA LEU A 126 4.28 -0.40 -4.84
C LEU A 126 4.71 0.71 -3.88
N VAL A 127 5.39 0.37 -2.79
CA VAL A 127 5.95 1.36 -1.86
C VAL A 127 7.08 2.16 -2.50
N TRP A 128 7.95 1.51 -3.26
CA TRP A 128 9.06 2.14 -3.95
C TRP A 128 8.59 3.14 -5.01
N ILE A 129 7.61 2.75 -5.84
CA ILE A 129 6.97 3.62 -6.85
C ILE A 129 6.26 4.80 -6.17
N HIS A 130 5.60 4.52 -5.03
CA HIS A 130 4.82 5.47 -4.22
C HIS A 130 3.79 6.24 -5.07
N PRO A 131 2.84 5.55 -5.74
CA PRO A 131 2.06 6.15 -6.82
C PRO A 131 1.07 7.25 -6.38
N TYR A 132 0.61 7.26 -5.12
CA TYR A 132 -0.46 8.17 -4.65
C TYR A 132 0.05 9.20 -3.65
N GLU A 133 -0.76 10.24 -3.37
CA GLU A 133 -0.42 11.29 -2.40
C GLU A 133 -0.22 10.73 -0.98
N ASN A 134 -1.07 9.79 -0.55
CA ASN A 134 -0.93 9.07 0.72
C ASN A 134 -1.53 7.66 0.61
N GLY A 135 -1.39 6.83 1.63
CA GLY A 135 -2.00 5.49 1.67
C GLY A 135 -1.18 4.38 1.01
N ASN A 136 -0.04 4.69 0.38
CA ASN A 136 0.77 3.73 -0.38
C ASN A 136 1.13 2.47 0.41
N GLY A 137 1.61 2.58 1.65
CA GLY A 137 1.94 1.39 2.45
C GLY A 137 0.73 0.52 2.84
N ARG A 138 -0.44 1.14 3.10
CA ARG A 138 -1.68 0.40 3.40
C ARG A 138 -2.18 -0.35 2.18
N HIS A 139 -2.16 0.34 1.04
CA HIS A 139 -2.52 -0.20 -0.26
C HIS A 139 -1.59 -1.34 -0.66
N ALA A 140 -0.28 -1.17 -0.53
CA ALA A 140 0.72 -2.19 -0.86
C ALA A 140 0.58 -3.47 -0.02
N ARG A 141 0.32 -3.35 1.29
CA ARG A 141 0.04 -4.51 2.16
C ARG A 141 -1.19 -5.27 1.69
N LEU A 142 -2.31 -4.56 1.51
CA LEU A 142 -3.55 -5.20 1.05
C LEU A 142 -3.39 -5.85 -0.33
N MET A 143 -2.60 -5.27 -1.24
CA MET A 143 -2.27 -5.89 -2.52
C MET A 143 -1.52 -7.22 -2.34
N GLY A 144 -0.55 -7.29 -1.42
CA GLY A 144 0.12 -8.55 -1.08
C GLY A 144 -0.81 -9.56 -0.39
N ASP A 145 -1.68 -9.09 0.50
CA ASP A 145 -2.68 -9.94 1.17
C ASP A 145 -3.65 -10.58 0.16
N ILE A 146 -4.05 -9.82 -0.88
CA ILE A 146 -4.86 -10.33 -1.99
C ILE A 146 -4.12 -11.43 -2.76
N VAL A 147 -2.82 -11.27 -3.00
CA VAL A 147 -1.99 -12.31 -3.64
C VAL A 147 -2.00 -13.59 -2.80
N LEU A 148 -1.81 -13.50 -1.48
CA LEU A 148 -1.83 -14.67 -0.61
C LEU A 148 -3.20 -15.34 -0.57
N TYR A 149 -4.26 -14.55 -0.35
CA TYR A 149 -5.62 -15.05 -0.24
C TYR A 149 -6.09 -15.81 -1.49
N THR A 150 -5.82 -15.24 -2.66
CA THR A 150 -6.19 -15.86 -3.95
C THR A 150 -5.43 -17.16 -4.22
N ASN A 151 -4.21 -17.30 -3.71
CA ASN A 151 -3.43 -18.55 -3.74
C ASN A 151 -3.76 -19.50 -2.57
N GLY A 152 -4.71 -19.14 -1.69
CA GLY A 152 -5.11 -19.98 -0.55
C GLY A 152 -4.12 -20.02 0.61
N HIS A 153 -3.23 -19.04 0.71
CA HIS A 153 -2.35 -18.86 1.86
C HIS A 153 -3.06 -18.09 2.99
N PRO A 154 -2.61 -18.26 4.25
CA PRO A 154 -3.00 -17.39 5.35
C PRO A 154 -2.74 -15.92 5.04
N ILE A 155 -3.60 -15.04 5.54
CA ILE A 155 -3.44 -13.58 5.41
C ILE A 155 -2.73 -13.06 6.67
N PRO A 156 -1.66 -12.26 6.54
CA PRO A 156 -0.99 -11.67 7.68
C PRO A 156 -1.86 -10.73 8.50
N LEU A 157 -1.69 -10.76 9.82
CA LEU A 157 -2.26 -9.80 10.76
C LEU A 157 -1.27 -8.65 11.01
N TRP A 158 -1.22 -7.73 10.06
CA TRP A 158 -0.35 -6.56 10.14
C TRP A 158 -0.65 -5.70 11.39
N PRO A 159 0.37 -5.24 12.13
CA PRO A 159 0.15 -4.42 13.33
C PRO A 159 -0.59 -3.11 13.05
N ASP A 160 -1.70 -2.87 13.76
CA ASP A 160 -2.48 -1.62 13.68
C ASP A 160 -1.63 -0.37 13.94
N LYS A 161 -0.61 -0.52 14.80
CA LYS A 161 0.32 0.54 15.20
C LYS A 161 1.32 0.94 14.11
N PHE A 162 1.35 0.29 12.94
CA PHE A 162 2.14 0.77 11.79
C PHE A 162 1.81 2.20 11.39
N HIS A 163 0.61 2.68 11.73
CA HIS A 163 0.13 4.04 11.47
C HIS A 163 0.48 5.06 12.55
N GLN A 164 0.88 4.60 13.74
CA GLN A 164 1.19 5.49 14.86
C GLN A 164 2.65 5.96 14.77
N THR A 165 2.86 7.26 15.00
CA THR A 165 4.20 7.86 15.08
C THR A 165 4.86 7.46 16.39
N GLY A 166 6.10 7.01 16.32
CA GLY A 166 6.89 6.63 17.49
C GLY A 166 7.81 5.45 17.17
N ALA A 167 8.82 5.22 18.01
CA ALA A 167 9.82 4.18 17.89
C ALA A 167 9.25 2.76 18.12
N ASN A 168 8.10 2.45 17.52
CA ASN A 168 7.49 1.14 17.63
C ASN A 168 8.40 0.12 16.93
N HIS A 169 8.73 -0.95 17.65
CA HIS A 169 9.71 -1.94 17.20
C HIS A 169 9.33 -2.52 15.84
N GLU A 170 8.06 -2.88 15.67
CA GLU A 170 7.54 -3.49 14.43
C GLU A 170 7.59 -2.51 13.24
N ARG A 171 7.37 -1.20 13.47
CA ARG A 171 7.49 -0.21 12.39
C ARG A 171 8.94 -0.08 11.93
N ARG A 172 9.90 -0.06 12.86
CA ARG A 172 11.33 -0.01 12.51
C ARG A 172 11.77 -1.26 11.76
N GLU A 173 11.35 -2.43 12.23
CA GLU A 173 11.59 -3.70 11.56
C GLU A 173 11.02 -3.73 10.13
N TYR A 174 9.78 -3.26 9.96
CA TYR A 174 9.14 -3.15 8.64
C TYR A 174 9.88 -2.20 7.70
N ILE A 175 10.27 -1.01 8.17
CA ILE A 175 11.04 -0.05 7.36
C ILE A 175 12.42 -0.61 7.00
N ALA A 176 13.12 -1.25 7.94
CA ALA A 176 14.40 -1.90 7.68
C ALA A 176 14.27 -3.01 6.62
N ALA A 177 13.19 -3.81 6.68
CA ALA A 177 12.92 -4.84 5.68
C ALA A 177 12.66 -4.25 4.27
N LEU A 178 12.00 -3.10 4.17
CA LEU A 178 11.83 -2.39 2.90
C LEU A 178 13.17 -1.85 2.36
N GLN A 179 14.02 -1.31 3.24
CA GLN A 179 15.35 -0.80 2.85
C GLN A 179 16.28 -1.92 2.37
N GLU A 180 16.19 -3.12 2.94
CA GLU A 180 16.89 -4.29 2.42
C GLU A 180 16.33 -4.73 1.06
N ALA A 181 15.00 -4.67 0.88
CA ALA A 181 14.38 -4.94 -0.40
C ALA A 181 14.77 -3.90 -1.49
N ASP A 182 15.03 -2.64 -1.13
CA ASP A 182 15.58 -1.63 -2.05
C ASP A 182 16.95 -2.06 -2.63
N ARG A 183 17.70 -2.89 -1.88
CA ARG A 183 18.99 -3.46 -2.29
C ARG A 183 18.85 -4.84 -2.97
N GLY A 184 17.62 -5.28 -3.23
CA GLY A 184 17.31 -6.58 -3.82
C GLY A 184 17.24 -7.74 -2.82
N ASN A 185 17.45 -7.49 -1.53
CA ASN A 185 17.35 -8.50 -0.47
C ASN A 185 15.91 -8.57 0.06
N TYR A 186 15.09 -9.44 -0.52
CA TYR A 186 13.70 -9.62 -0.13
C TYR A 186 13.48 -10.54 1.08
N ILE A 187 14.54 -11.17 1.62
CA ILE A 187 14.42 -12.14 2.73
C ILE A 187 13.74 -11.52 3.95
N PRO A 188 14.15 -10.33 4.46
CA PRO A 188 13.52 -9.75 5.64
C PRO A 188 12.04 -9.43 5.42
N LEU A 189 11.68 -8.87 4.26
CA LEU A 189 10.29 -8.53 3.96
C LEU A 189 9.41 -9.78 3.80
N THR A 190 9.93 -10.83 3.17
CA THR A 190 9.26 -12.13 3.04
C THR A 190 9.02 -12.76 4.42
N ALA A 191 9.99 -12.63 5.34
CA ALA A 191 9.84 -13.15 6.70
C ALA A 191 8.70 -12.45 7.48
N LEU A 192 8.47 -11.15 7.25
CA LEU A 192 7.35 -10.44 7.89
C LEU A 192 5.98 -10.98 7.48
N TYR A 193 5.82 -11.47 6.25
CA TYR A 193 4.60 -12.13 5.79
C TYR A 193 4.33 -13.49 6.47
N GLY A 194 5.36 -14.13 7.02
CA GLY A 194 5.20 -15.36 7.82
C GLY A 194 5.11 -15.10 9.33
N LYS A 195 5.55 -13.92 9.78
CA LYS A 195 5.55 -13.51 11.18
C LYS A 195 4.18 -13.01 11.64
N TYR A 196 3.56 -12.18 10.81
CA TYR A 196 2.23 -11.62 11.03
C TYR A 196 1.18 -12.50 10.36
#